data_AF-A0A3D8J8E0-F1
#
_entry.id   AF-A0A3D8J8E0-F1
#
_cell.length_a   1.000
_cell.length_b   1.000
_cell.length_c   1.000
_cell.angle_alpha   90.00
_cell.angle_beta   90.00
_cell.angle_gamma   90.00
#
_symmetry.space_group_name_H-M   'P 1'
#
loop_
_entity.id
_entity.type
_entity.pdbx_description
1 polymer ?
#
loop_
_entity_poly.entity_id
_entity_poly.type
_entity_poly.pdbx_seq_one_letter_code
_entity_poly.pdbx_strand_id
1 'polypeptide(L)'
;MIYILKSDKDPITNQDDLLHNVRLLSLLQIQFHDFTLDLNDIEQVDYLLFTSKNALKAVINHRCFDLLKAKQALFLGEKSKNIWLQKGGKYAISPKDLQTIEYASGEQFARLIAPLVADKHVLYLCGKDKATDFKSLLHHSFVKEIIVYSSLESAHSHSPFVCSNDSVFSYKNPFEDESIFIFGSPKHYRIFCKYYGWNPSWLAISLGDTTFQSFGENVRKLNAKGNFQKALKVAQALCDTTPLQHNIPVDHVS
;
A
#
# COMPACT_ATOMS: atom_id res chain seq x y z
N MET A 1 9.69 2.42 19.98
CA MET A 1 8.71 1.38 19.51
C MET A 1 8.63 1.30 17.98
N ILE A 2 8.15 0.18 17.40
CA ILE A 2 7.87 0.03 15.95
C ILE A 2 6.35 -0.02 15.71
N TYR A 3 5.84 0.84 14.84
CA TYR A 3 4.43 0.88 14.45
C TYR A 3 4.28 0.54 12.97
N ILE A 4 3.32 -0.33 12.64
CA ILE A 4 3.03 -0.74 11.27
C ILE A 4 1.64 -0.27 10.88
N LEU A 5 1.57 0.53 9.82
CA LEU A 5 0.35 1.07 9.26
C LEU A 5 0.00 0.32 7.98
N LYS A 6 -0.96 -0.60 8.08
CA LYS A 6 -1.51 -1.37 6.97
C LYS A 6 -3.03 -1.51 7.09
N SER A 7 -3.72 -1.59 5.97
CA SER A 7 -5.20 -1.64 5.94
C SER A 7 -5.78 -3.05 5.85
N ASP A 8 -4.98 -4.03 5.46
CA ASP A 8 -5.42 -5.43 5.40
C ASP A 8 -5.20 -6.15 6.74
N LYS A 9 -5.78 -7.34 6.89
CA LYS A 9 -5.61 -8.21 8.06
C LYS A 9 -4.60 -9.34 7.83
N ASP A 10 -3.88 -9.34 6.71
CA ASP A 10 -2.96 -10.44 6.39
C ASP A 10 -1.78 -10.43 7.39
N PRO A 11 -1.30 -11.59 7.85
CA PRO A 11 -0.16 -11.63 8.76
C PRO A 11 1.11 -11.09 8.09
N ILE A 12 1.98 -10.45 8.88
CA ILE A 12 3.26 -9.89 8.41
C ILE A 12 4.34 -10.98 8.39
N THR A 13 4.30 -11.87 9.39
CA THR A 13 5.17 -13.02 9.57
C THR A 13 4.31 -14.28 9.78
N ASN A 14 4.84 -15.45 9.43
CA ASN A 14 4.18 -16.74 9.70
C ASN A 14 4.18 -17.13 11.20
N GLN A 15 4.81 -16.30 12.04
CA GLN A 15 4.76 -16.40 13.49
C GLN A 15 3.81 -15.29 13.98
N ASP A 16 2.75 -15.69 14.68
CA ASP A 16 1.71 -14.81 15.20
C ASP A 16 2.20 -13.90 16.35
N ASP A 17 3.40 -14.15 16.88
CA ASP A 17 4.01 -13.28 17.88
C ASP A 17 4.79 -12.15 17.19
N LEU A 18 4.07 -11.08 16.84
CA LEU A 18 4.71 -9.78 16.71
C LEU A 18 5.43 -9.50 18.04
N LEU A 19 6.76 -9.32 17.98
CA LEU A 19 7.60 -9.01 19.14
C LEU A 19 6.98 -7.90 20.00
N HIS A 20 7.28 -7.91 21.30
CA HIS A 20 6.72 -6.97 22.30
C HIS A 20 6.84 -5.49 21.91
N ASN A 21 7.81 -5.13 21.04
CA ASN A 21 8.07 -3.79 20.56
C ASN A 21 7.38 -3.40 19.24
N VAL A 22 6.55 -4.27 18.66
CA VAL A 22 5.82 -4.02 17.41
C VAL A 22 4.32 -3.82 17.70
N ARG A 23 3.71 -2.80 17.09
CA ARG A 23 2.27 -2.49 17.19
C ARG A 23 1.68 -2.25 15.81
N LEU A 24 0.47 -2.76 15.58
CA LEU A 24 -0.32 -2.40 14.40
C LEU A 24 -1.13 -1.14 14.70
N LEU A 25 -0.97 -0.11 13.88
CA LEU A 25 -1.75 1.13 13.97
C LEU A 25 -2.72 1.19 12.77
N SER A 26 -3.97 0.82 13.04
CA SER A 26 -5.02 0.74 12.02
C SER A 26 -5.73 2.09 11.86
N LEU A 27 -5.26 2.89 10.91
CA LEU A 27 -5.87 4.19 10.53
C LEU A 27 -6.74 4.11 9.27
N LEU A 28 -6.75 2.96 8.61
CA LEU A 28 -7.45 2.73 7.36
C LEU A 28 -8.17 1.39 7.38
N GLN A 29 -9.40 1.39 6.88
CA GLN A 29 -10.19 0.20 6.63
C GLN A 29 -10.48 0.05 5.13
N ILE A 30 -10.42 -1.18 4.63
CA ILE A 30 -10.85 -1.48 3.26
C ILE A 30 -12.37 -1.68 3.23
N GLN A 31 -13.04 -0.92 2.37
CA GLN A 31 -14.44 -1.12 2.02
C GLN A 31 -14.49 -1.68 0.59
N PHE A 32 -15.09 -2.86 0.42
CA PHE A 32 -15.40 -3.40 -0.91
C PHE A 32 -16.70 -2.76 -1.42
N HIS A 33 -16.75 -2.48 -2.72
CA HIS A 33 -17.92 -1.92 -3.37
C HIS A 33 -18.59 -2.99 -4.21
N ASP A 34 -19.92 -2.97 -4.23
CA ASP A 34 -20.65 -3.69 -5.25
C ASP A 34 -20.37 -3.06 -6.62
N PHE A 35 -20.15 -3.91 -7.61
CA PHE A 35 -19.96 -3.50 -8.99
C PHE A 35 -20.66 -4.50 -9.91
N THR A 36 -21.14 -4.00 -11.04
CA THR A 36 -21.80 -4.83 -12.05
C THR A 36 -20.93 -4.89 -13.29
N LEU A 37 -20.88 -6.08 -13.89
CA LEU A 37 -20.25 -6.31 -15.18
C LEU A 37 -21.32 -6.85 -16.13
N ASP A 38 -21.43 -6.23 -17.29
CA ASP A 38 -22.24 -6.76 -18.39
C ASP A 38 -21.49 -7.94 -19.04
N LEU A 39 -22.22 -8.94 -19.53
CA LEU A 39 -21.61 -10.07 -20.24
C LEU A 39 -20.92 -9.60 -21.53
N ASN A 40 -21.55 -8.69 -22.26
CA ASN A 40 -20.98 -8.11 -23.48
C ASN A 40 -19.70 -7.34 -23.18
N ASP A 41 -19.65 -6.64 -22.03
CA ASP A 41 -18.42 -5.98 -21.58
C ASP A 41 -17.32 -7.00 -21.35
N ILE A 42 -17.60 -8.09 -20.61
CA ILE A 42 -16.60 -9.12 -20.30
C ILE A 42 -16.12 -9.80 -21.58
N GLU A 43 -17.01 -10.09 -22.54
CA GLU A 43 -16.65 -10.75 -23.80
C GLU A 43 -15.62 -9.96 -24.59
N GLN A 44 -15.76 -8.63 -24.65
CA GLN A 44 -14.83 -7.75 -25.37
C GLN A 44 -13.49 -7.55 -24.67
N VAL A 45 -13.38 -7.89 -23.38
CA VAL A 45 -12.11 -7.77 -22.63
C VAL A 45 -11.07 -8.74 -23.18
N ASP A 46 -9.93 -8.19 -23.60
CA ASP A 46 -8.72 -8.94 -23.89
C ASP A 46 -7.93 -9.23 -22.61
N TYR A 47 -7.79 -8.22 -21.74
CA TYR A 47 -6.97 -8.31 -20.52
C TYR A 47 -7.66 -7.76 -19.27
N LEU A 48 -7.48 -8.45 -18.15
CA LEU A 48 -7.75 -7.93 -16.81
C LEU A 48 -6.48 -7.30 -16.24
N LEU A 49 -6.58 -6.13 -15.63
CA LEU A 49 -5.46 -5.49 -14.95
C LEU A 49 -5.69 -5.47 -13.43
N PHE A 50 -4.74 -6.02 -12.68
CA PHE A 50 -4.74 -6.06 -11.22
C PHE A 50 -3.47 -5.46 -10.63
N THR A 51 -3.63 -4.34 -9.91
CA THR A 51 -2.52 -3.66 -9.22
C THR A 51 -2.59 -3.79 -7.70
N SER A 52 -3.63 -4.43 -7.18
CA SER A 52 -3.90 -4.54 -5.75
C SER A 52 -4.50 -5.90 -5.39
N LYS A 53 -4.06 -6.47 -4.27
CA LYS A 53 -4.65 -7.68 -3.70
C LYS A 53 -6.11 -7.48 -3.30
N ASN A 54 -6.51 -6.26 -2.93
CA ASN A 54 -7.89 -5.98 -2.56
C ASN A 54 -8.80 -5.99 -3.79
N ALA A 55 -8.34 -5.48 -4.93
CA ALA A 55 -9.09 -5.62 -6.17
C ALA A 55 -9.31 -7.09 -6.55
N LEU A 56 -8.27 -7.93 -6.42
CA LEU A 56 -8.39 -9.36 -6.62
C LEU A 56 -9.39 -10.01 -5.64
N LYS A 57 -9.33 -9.67 -4.35
CA LYS A 57 -10.29 -10.16 -3.33
C LYS A 57 -11.73 -9.79 -3.68
N ALA A 58 -11.98 -8.58 -4.21
CA ALA A 58 -13.31 -8.19 -4.66
C ALA A 58 -13.80 -9.07 -5.82
N VAL A 59 -12.91 -9.37 -6.76
CA VAL A 59 -13.23 -10.15 -7.96
C VAL A 59 -13.46 -11.63 -7.69
N ILE A 60 -12.65 -12.26 -6.82
CA ILE A 60 -12.80 -13.67 -6.47
C ILE A 60 -14.17 -13.95 -5.83
N ASN A 61 -14.74 -12.96 -5.15
CA ASN A 61 -16.05 -13.05 -4.52
C ASN A 61 -17.20 -12.57 -5.43
N HIS A 62 -16.93 -12.16 -6.67
CA HIS A 62 -17.94 -11.63 -7.58
C HIS A 62 -18.60 -12.74 -8.39
N ARG A 63 -19.91 -12.61 -8.68
CA ARG A 63 -20.71 -13.62 -9.40
C ARG A 63 -20.17 -13.98 -10.80
N CYS A 64 -19.47 -13.06 -11.45
CA CYS A 64 -18.88 -13.28 -12.78
C CYS A 64 -17.44 -13.84 -12.72
N PHE A 65 -16.97 -14.31 -11.56
CA PHE A 65 -15.60 -14.76 -11.37
C PHE A 65 -15.17 -15.83 -12.41
N ASP A 66 -16.03 -16.79 -12.72
CA ASP A 66 -15.70 -17.86 -13.69
C ASP A 66 -15.48 -17.34 -15.11
N LEU A 67 -16.19 -16.28 -15.50
CA LEU A 67 -15.98 -15.62 -16.80
C LEU A 67 -14.69 -14.80 -16.80
N LEU A 68 -14.45 -14.06 -15.71
CA LEU A 68 -13.26 -13.24 -15.54
C LEU A 68 -12.00 -14.10 -15.49
N LYS A 69 -12.01 -15.23 -14.78
CA LYS A 69 -10.84 -16.11 -14.65
C LYS A 69 -10.42 -16.75 -15.98
N ALA A 70 -11.34 -16.83 -16.95
CA ALA A 70 -11.05 -17.32 -18.30
C ALA A 70 -10.30 -16.29 -19.19
N LYS A 71 -10.21 -15.02 -18.76
CA LYS A 71 -9.49 -13.94 -19.44
C LYS A 71 -8.02 -13.87 -19.02
N GLN A 72 -7.19 -13.35 -19.91
CA GLN A 72 -5.78 -13.12 -19.62
C GLN A 72 -5.64 -12.01 -18.56
N ALA A 73 -4.90 -12.25 -17.48
CA ALA A 73 -4.69 -11.26 -16.43
C ALA A 73 -3.25 -10.74 -16.37
N LEU A 74 -3.12 -9.43 -16.15
CA LEU A 74 -1.89 -8.67 -15.94
C LEU A 74 -1.79 -8.34 -14.45
N PHE A 75 -0.70 -8.76 -13.79
CA PHE A 75 -0.52 -8.56 -12.35
C PHE A 75 0.71 -7.72 -12.05
N LEU A 76 0.53 -6.62 -11.32
CA LEU A 76 1.66 -5.90 -10.73
C LEU A 76 2.28 -6.70 -9.57
N GLY A 77 1.44 -7.34 -8.76
CA GLY A 77 1.84 -8.03 -7.53
C GLY A 77 1.87 -9.55 -7.66
N GLU A 78 3.03 -10.16 -7.38
CA GLU A 78 3.23 -11.61 -7.48
C GLU A 78 2.30 -12.44 -6.58
N LYS A 79 2.04 -11.95 -5.35
CA LYS A 79 1.10 -12.63 -4.44
C LYS A 79 -0.31 -12.72 -5.03
N SER A 80 -0.77 -11.65 -5.69
CA SER A 80 -2.07 -11.64 -6.36
C SER A 80 -2.10 -12.61 -7.54
N LYS A 81 -1.03 -12.65 -8.35
CA LYS A 81 -0.89 -13.64 -9.43
C LYS A 81 -1.04 -15.06 -8.90
N ASN A 82 -0.33 -15.40 -7.83
CA ASN A 82 -0.34 -16.77 -7.30
C ASN A 82 -1.73 -17.18 -6.79
N ILE A 83 -2.44 -16.28 -6.10
CA ILE A 83 -3.83 -16.53 -5.66
C ILE A 83 -4.76 -16.74 -6.87
N TRP A 84 -4.59 -15.96 -7.94
CA TRP A 84 -5.38 -16.10 -9.17
C TRP A 84 -5.16 -17.44 -9.87
N LEU A 85 -3.90 -17.85 -10.03
CA LEU A 85 -3.53 -19.13 -10.61
C LEU A 85 -4.06 -20.32 -9.80
N GLN A 86 -3.98 -20.25 -8.46
CA GLN A 86 -4.54 -21.27 -7.56
C GLN A 86 -6.07 -21.43 -7.72
N LYS A 87 -6.75 -20.40 -8.21
CA LYS A 87 -8.19 -20.42 -8.49
C LYS A 87 -8.51 -20.80 -9.96
N GLY A 88 -7.50 -21.22 -10.73
CA GLY A 88 -7.64 -21.64 -12.13
C GLY A 88 -7.75 -20.49 -13.13
N GLY A 89 -7.32 -19.28 -12.75
CA GLY A 89 -7.34 -18.12 -13.65
C GLY A 89 -6.22 -18.14 -14.68
N LYS A 90 -6.46 -17.57 -15.87
CA LYS A 90 -5.44 -17.42 -16.92
C LYS A 90 -4.61 -16.16 -16.73
N TYR A 91 -3.38 -16.20 -17.20
CA TYR A 91 -2.36 -15.20 -16.89
C TYR A 91 -1.56 -14.84 -18.12
N ALA A 92 -1.21 -13.55 -18.24
CA ALA A 92 -0.37 -13.05 -19.31
C ALA A 92 1.02 -12.65 -18.81
N ILE A 93 1.12 -11.68 -17.89
CA ILE A 93 2.42 -11.16 -17.47
C ILE A 93 2.39 -10.47 -16.09
N SER A 94 3.55 -10.49 -15.44
CA SER A 94 3.91 -9.75 -14.22
C SER A 94 5.35 -9.27 -14.33
N PRO A 95 5.76 -8.28 -13.53
CA PRO A 95 7.14 -7.79 -13.53
C PRO A 95 8.20 -8.90 -13.33
N LYS A 96 7.84 -9.97 -12.58
CA LYS A 96 8.79 -11.03 -12.22
C LYS A 96 9.13 -11.95 -13.38
N ASP A 97 8.22 -12.13 -14.35
CA ASP A 97 8.45 -13.06 -15.46
C ASP A 97 9.56 -12.59 -16.39
N LEU A 98 9.77 -11.28 -16.48
CA LEU A 98 10.80 -10.71 -17.33
C LEU A 98 12.16 -10.62 -16.64
N GLN A 99 12.27 -11.10 -15.39
CA GLN A 99 13.49 -11.06 -14.57
C GLN A 99 14.11 -9.66 -14.44
N THR A 100 13.39 -8.61 -14.82
CA THR A 100 13.95 -7.26 -14.94
C THR A 100 13.95 -6.53 -13.60
N ILE A 101 12.97 -6.78 -12.71
CA ILE A 101 12.83 -6.01 -11.47
C ILE A 101 12.12 -6.84 -10.38
N GLU A 102 12.71 -6.93 -9.17
CA GLU A 102 12.07 -7.57 -8.00
C GLU A 102 10.79 -6.81 -7.56
N TYR A 103 10.77 -5.49 -7.80
CA TYR A 103 9.65 -4.59 -7.49
C TYR A 103 9.48 -3.53 -8.59
N ALA A 104 8.40 -3.59 -9.36
CA ALA A 104 8.06 -2.54 -10.32
C ALA A 104 7.10 -1.52 -9.67
N SER A 105 7.35 -0.23 -9.90
CA SER A 105 6.33 0.81 -9.71
C SER A 105 5.18 0.63 -10.71
N GLY A 106 4.02 1.21 -10.43
CA GLY A 106 2.89 1.15 -11.37
C GLY A 106 3.25 1.75 -12.73
N GLU A 107 4.05 2.81 -12.79
CA GLU A 107 4.50 3.41 -14.05
C GLU A 107 5.47 2.52 -14.83
N GLN A 108 6.42 1.89 -14.12
CA GLN A 108 7.32 0.92 -14.74
C GLN A 108 6.53 -0.24 -15.34
N PHE A 109 5.51 -0.72 -14.61
CA PHE A 109 4.63 -1.77 -15.09
C PHE A 109 3.76 -1.32 -16.26
N ALA A 110 3.26 -0.08 -16.27
CA ALA A 110 2.51 0.46 -17.40
C ALA A 110 3.38 0.50 -18.67
N ARG A 111 4.64 0.98 -18.58
CA ARG A 111 5.58 0.94 -19.71
C ARG A 111 5.87 -0.47 -20.19
N LEU A 112 5.95 -1.42 -19.26
CA LEU A 112 6.19 -2.82 -19.55
C LEU A 112 5.06 -3.45 -20.39
N ILE A 113 3.81 -3.20 -20.01
CA ILE A 113 2.65 -3.83 -20.65
C ILE A 113 2.13 -3.05 -21.85
N ALA A 114 2.50 -1.77 -22.02
CA ALA A 114 1.97 -0.91 -23.08
C ALA A 114 2.06 -1.55 -24.49
N PRO A 115 3.18 -2.17 -24.91
CA PRO A 115 3.25 -2.84 -26.22
C PRO A 115 2.32 -4.05 -26.33
N LEU A 116 2.09 -4.77 -25.23
CA LEU A 116 1.25 -5.97 -25.19
C LEU A 116 -0.24 -5.63 -25.31
N VAL A 117 -0.65 -4.50 -24.73
CA VAL A 117 -2.05 -4.08 -24.66
C VAL A 117 -2.44 -3.04 -25.71
N ALA A 118 -1.54 -2.68 -26.64
CA ALA A 118 -1.83 -1.73 -27.70
C ALA A 118 -3.04 -2.20 -28.54
N ASP A 119 -4.00 -1.29 -28.73
CA ASP A 119 -5.28 -1.52 -29.41
C ASP A 119 -6.16 -2.61 -28.78
N LYS A 120 -5.92 -2.96 -27.50
CA LYS A 120 -6.68 -3.98 -26.74
C LYS A 120 -7.61 -3.37 -25.71
N HIS A 121 -8.65 -4.12 -25.36
CA HIS A 121 -9.57 -3.78 -24.28
C HIS A 121 -9.04 -4.29 -22.94
N VAL A 122 -8.74 -3.35 -22.05
CA VAL A 122 -8.22 -3.63 -20.72
C VAL A 122 -9.27 -3.27 -19.68
N LEU A 123 -9.75 -4.26 -18.93
CA LEU A 123 -10.60 -4.02 -17.78
C LEU A 123 -9.73 -3.86 -16.53
N TYR A 124 -9.62 -2.62 -16.06
CA TYR A 124 -8.84 -2.28 -14.88
C TYR A 124 -9.70 -2.25 -13.62
N LEU A 125 -9.58 -3.29 -12.80
CA LEU A 125 -10.30 -3.44 -11.54
C LEU A 125 -9.43 -2.86 -10.42
N CYS A 126 -9.84 -1.73 -9.87
CA CYS A 126 -8.97 -0.90 -9.04
C CYS A 126 -9.66 -0.32 -7.80
N GLY A 127 -8.84 0.24 -6.91
CA GLY A 127 -9.34 0.99 -5.77
C GLY A 127 -9.60 2.45 -6.13
N LYS A 128 -10.50 3.11 -5.41
CA LYS A 128 -10.80 4.54 -5.58
C LYS A 128 -9.54 5.41 -5.48
N ASP A 129 -8.68 5.10 -4.51
CA ASP A 129 -7.42 5.81 -4.25
C ASP A 129 -6.23 5.13 -4.97
N LYS A 130 -6.39 4.75 -6.24
CA LYS A 130 -5.32 4.12 -7.04
C LYS A 130 -4.08 5.03 -7.09
N ALA A 131 -2.90 4.42 -6.96
CA ALA A 131 -1.62 5.14 -6.93
C ALA A 131 -1.09 5.53 -8.33
N THR A 132 -1.58 4.88 -9.38
CA THR A 132 -1.10 5.06 -10.75
C THR A 132 -2.29 5.15 -11.69
N ASP A 133 -2.24 6.13 -12.58
CA ASP A 133 -3.26 6.33 -13.61
C ASP A 133 -2.94 5.48 -14.85
N PHE A 134 -3.32 4.20 -14.82
CA PHE A 134 -3.12 3.30 -15.95
C PHE A 134 -3.94 3.70 -17.19
N LYS A 135 -5.07 4.38 -17.03
CA LYS A 135 -5.86 4.86 -18.16
C LYS A 135 -5.07 5.90 -18.96
N SER A 136 -4.40 6.83 -18.29
CA SER A 136 -3.54 7.83 -18.95
C SER A 136 -2.25 7.22 -19.50
N LEU A 137 -1.63 6.29 -18.78
CA LEU A 137 -0.35 5.70 -19.21
C LEU A 137 -0.50 4.71 -20.38
N LEU A 138 -1.63 4.02 -20.48
CA LEU A 138 -1.95 3.07 -21.56
C LEU A 138 -2.86 3.72 -22.61
N HIS A 139 -2.52 4.94 -23.04
CA HIS A 139 -3.35 5.76 -23.95
C HIS A 139 -3.58 5.16 -25.34
N HIS A 140 -2.79 4.14 -25.74
CA HIS A 140 -2.99 3.35 -26.95
C HIS A 140 -3.88 2.12 -26.73
N SER A 141 -4.56 2.01 -25.59
CA SER A 141 -5.43 0.89 -25.24
C SER A 141 -6.81 1.39 -24.82
N PHE A 142 -7.83 0.55 -24.95
CA PHE A 142 -9.17 0.84 -24.45
C PHE A 142 -9.26 0.42 -22.98
N VAL A 143 -8.89 1.31 -22.06
CA VAL A 143 -8.92 1.04 -20.62
C VAL A 143 -10.27 1.41 -20.00
N LYS A 144 -11.04 0.40 -19.57
CA LYS A 144 -12.24 0.56 -18.75
C LYS A 144 -11.88 0.38 -17.28
N GLU A 145 -12.02 1.45 -16.49
CA GLU A 145 -11.78 1.39 -15.04
C GLU A 145 -13.05 1.07 -14.27
N ILE A 146 -12.97 0.15 -13.30
CA ILE A 146 -14.04 -0.11 -12.35
C ILE A 146 -13.47 -0.06 -10.93
N ILE A 147 -14.10 0.77 -10.11
CA ILE A 147 -13.77 0.90 -8.70
C ILE A 147 -14.45 -0.23 -7.93
N VAL A 148 -13.66 -1.15 -7.39
CA VAL A 148 -14.17 -2.34 -6.66
C VAL A 148 -13.90 -2.27 -5.16
N TYR A 149 -13.09 -1.31 -4.71
CA TYR A 149 -12.88 -1.04 -3.30
C TYR A 149 -12.43 0.40 -3.05
N SER A 150 -12.48 0.84 -1.80
CA SER A 150 -11.84 2.07 -1.32
C SER A 150 -11.17 1.85 0.03
N SER A 151 -10.23 2.74 0.37
CA SER A 151 -9.66 2.80 1.72
C SER A 151 -10.34 3.94 2.47
N LEU A 152 -11.04 3.66 3.55
CA LEU A 152 -11.70 4.65 4.39
C LEU A 152 -10.87 4.93 5.64
N GLU A 153 -10.92 6.15 6.15
CA GLU A 153 -10.39 6.48 7.48
C GLU A 153 -11.17 5.67 8.54
N SER A 154 -10.47 5.02 9.47
CA SER A 154 -11.14 4.32 10.57
C SER A 154 -11.65 5.34 11.60
N ALA A 155 -12.97 5.36 11.82
CA ALA A 155 -13.64 6.24 12.79
C ALA A 155 -13.25 5.97 14.27
N HIS A 156 -12.41 4.97 14.54
CA HIS A 156 -11.96 4.64 15.90
C HIS A 156 -10.58 5.23 16.22
N SER A 157 -10.01 6.02 15.30
CA SER A 157 -8.71 6.69 15.51
C SER A 157 -8.83 8.06 16.17
N HIS A 158 -10.02 8.43 16.66
CA HIS A 158 -10.24 9.59 17.53
C HIS A 158 -9.78 9.18 18.94
N SER A 159 -8.61 9.55 19.45
CA SER A 159 -8.29 10.90 19.89
C SER A 159 -6.88 10.89 20.51
N PRO A 160 -6.01 11.90 20.29
CA PRO A 160 -4.83 12.11 21.14
C PRO A 160 -5.18 12.70 22.52
N PHE A 161 -6.46 12.99 22.80
CA PHE A 161 -6.90 13.52 24.09
C PHE A 161 -7.07 12.39 25.11
N VAL A 162 -6.06 12.25 25.97
CA VAL A 162 -6.22 11.58 27.27
C VAL A 162 -6.98 12.57 28.17
N CYS A 163 -8.22 12.25 28.57
CA CYS A 163 -8.86 12.91 29.70
C CYS A 163 -8.11 12.48 30.98
N SER A 164 -7.13 13.26 31.41
CA SER A 164 -6.75 13.28 32.83
C SER A 164 -7.78 14.10 33.58
N ASN A 165 -8.31 13.59 34.68
CA ASN A 165 -9.34 14.21 35.52
C ASN A 165 -8.96 15.57 36.16
N ASP A 166 -7.82 16.15 35.77
CA ASP A 166 -7.37 17.45 36.22
C ASP A 166 -7.17 18.36 35.00
N SER A 167 -7.76 19.54 35.09
CA SER A 167 -8.01 20.53 34.05
C SER A 167 -6.74 21.16 33.44
N VAL A 168 -5.95 20.38 32.71
CA VAL A 168 -4.93 20.85 31.75
C VAL A 168 -4.90 19.90 30.55
N PHE A 169 -5.37 20.35 29.38
CA PHE A 169 -5.24 19.61 28.13
C PHE A 169 -3.77 19.56 27.68
N SER A 170 -3.00 18.62 28.22
CA SER A 170 -1.66 18.32 27.72
C SER A 170 -1.77 17.44 26.47
N TYR A 171 -1.28 17.94 25.33
CA TYR A 171 -1.03 17.17 24.11
C TYR A 171 0.06 16.12 24.36
N LYS A 172 -0.27 15.04 25.08
CA LYS A 172 0.67 13.95 25.25
C LYS A 172 0.62 13.11 23.98
N ASN A 173 1.63 13.29 23.13
CA ASN A 173 1.86 12.45 21.97
C ASN A 173 1.85 10.98 22.45
N PRO A 174 0.99 10.10 21.90
CA PRO A 174 0.85 8.73 22.40
C PRO A 174 2.05 7.85 22.05
N PHE A 175 3.00 8.36 21.25
CA PHE A 175 4.16 7.62 20.80
C PHE A 175 5.43 8.11 21.48
N GLU A 176 6.30 7.16 21.82
CA GLU A 176 7.63 7.43 22.35
C GLU A 176 8.50 8.16 21.32
N ASP A 177 9.46 8.95 21.81
CA ASP A 177 10.55 9.43 20.97
C ASP A 177 11.27 8.26 20.30
N GLU A 178 11.94 8.54 19.18
CA GLU A 178 12.74 7.54 18.47
C GLU A 178 11.91 6.36 17.90
N SER A 179 10.58 6.49 17.85
CA SER A 179 9.69 5.50 17.25
C SER A 179 9.86 5.39 15.73
N ILE A 180 9.68 4.17 15.22
CA ILE A 180 9.76 3.85 13.79
C ILE A 180 8.36 3.53 13.26
N PHE A 181 7.97 4.17 12.16
CA PHE A 181 6.65 3.99 11.54
C PHE A 181 6.79 3.42 10.13
N ILE A 182 6.25 2.23 9.91
CA ILE A 182 6.24 1.54 8.62
C ILE A 182 4.91 1.81 7.91
N PHE A 183 4.95 2.55 6.80
CA PHE A 183 3.77 2.97 6.05
C PHE A 183 3.54 2.12 4.80
N GLY A 184 2.37 1.48 4.74
CA GLY A 184 1.95 0.67 3.59
C GLY A 184 1.50 1.46 2.37
N SER A 185 1.17 2.76 2.51
CA SER A 185 0.70 3.60 1.40
C SER A 185 0.85 5.09 1.72
N PRO A 186 0.83 6.00 0.71
CA PRO A 186 0.80 7.44 0.92
C PRO A 186 -0.36 7.89 1.82
N LYS A 187 -1.52 7.23 1.68
CA LYS A 187 -2.72 7.56 2.45
C LYS A 187 -2.54 7.29 3.95
N HIS A 188 -1.82 6.23 4.33
CA HIS A 188 -1.49 5.97 5.74
C HIS A 188 -0.66 7.12 6.33
N TYR A 189 0.37 7.59 5.62
CA TYR A 189 1.21 8.69 6.08
C TYR A 189 0.43 10.00 6.22
N ARG A 190 -0.36 10.36 5.20
CA ARG A 190 -1.20 11.58 5.25
C ARG A 190 -2.16 11.58 6.43
N ILE A 191 -2.82 10.46 6.70
CA ILE A 191 -3.77 10.33 7.81
C ILE A 191 -3.04 10.34 9.15
N PHE A 192 -1.89 9.68 9.24
CA PHE A 192 -1.06 9.71 10.44
C PHE A 192 -0.67 11.15 10.80
N CYS A 193 -0.12 11.91 9.85
CA CYS A 193 0.25 13.31 10.07
C CYS A 193 -0.95 14.19 10.39
N LYS A 194 -2.12 13.94 9.77
CA LYS A 194 -3.38 14.66 10.08
C LYS A 194 -3.77 14.52 11.56
N TYR A 195 -3.58 13.36 12.17
CA TYR A 195 -4.05 13.10 13.54
C TYR A 195 -2.98 13.26 14.62
N TYR A 196 -1.72 12.97 14.31
CA TYR A 196 -0.64 12.91 15.30
C TYR A 196 0.49 13.91 15.06
N GLY A 197 0.49 14.60 13.90
CA GLY A 197 1.65 15.37 13.47
C GLY A 197 2.86 14.48 13.16
N TRP A 198 4.05 15.08 13.09
CA TRP A 198 5.30 14.37 12.93
C TRP A 198 6.33 14.89 13.95
N ASN A 199 6.89 13.99 14.77
CA ASN A 199 8.00 14.31 15.66
C ASN A 199 9.34 14.09 14.90
N PRO A 200 10.26 15.08 14.90
CA PRO A 200 11.58 14.94 14.28
C PRO A 200 12.42 13.74 14.77
N SER A 201 12.18 13.24 15.99
CA SER A 201 12.87 12.06 16.52
C SER A 201 12.47 10.75 15.83
N TRP A 202 11.33 10.73 15.14
CA TRP A 202 10.79 9.53 14.50
C TRP A 202 11.41 9.22 13.14
N LEU A 203 11.32 7.94 12.76
CA LEU A 203 11.72 7.44 11.44
C LEU A 203 10.51 6.93 10.66
N ALA A 204 10.32 7.42 9.43
CA ALA A 204 9.36 6.87 8.48
C ALA A 204 10.03 5.80 7.59
N ILE A 205 9.41 4.62 7.47
CA ILE A 205 9.81 3.59 6.52
C ILE A 205 8.69 3.35 5.52
N SER A 206 8.98 3.50 4.23
CA SER A 206 8.04 3.15 3.15
C SER A 206 8.33 1.76 2.59
N LEU A 207 7.29 1.13 2.04
CA LEU A 207 7.45 -0.13 1.28
C LEU A 207 7.93 0.09 -0.16
N GLY A 208 7.65 1.25 -0.75
CA GLY A 208 8.02 1.56 -2.13
C GLY A 208 8.04 3.05 -2.40
N ASP A 209 8.43 3.40 -3.63
CA ASP A 209 8.77 4.77 -4.03
C ASP A 209 7.59 5.74 -3.92
N THR A 210 6.38 5.31 -4.28
CA THR A 210 5.18 6.16 -4.19
C THR A 210 4.92 6.64 -2.76
N THR A 211 5.05 5.75 -1.77
CA THR A 211 4.90 6.13 -0.36
C THR A 211 6.09 6.96 0.11
N PHE A 212 7.31 6.64 -0.31
CA PHE A 212 8.50 7.39 0.05
C PHE A 212 8.41 8.87 -0.38
N GLN A 213 7.94 9.11 -1.60
CA GLN A 213 7.77 10.45 -2.17
C GLN A 213 6.69 11.26 -1.45
N SER A 214 5.74 10.60 -0.77
CA SER A 214 4.70 11.30 0.00
C SER A 214 5.18 11.86 1.34
N PHE A 215 6.33 11.41 1.83
CA PHE A 215 6.90 11.89 3.08
C PHE A 215 7.42 13.32 2.94
N GLY A 216 7.16 14.16 3.94
CA GLY A 216 7.67 15.52 4.00
C GLY A 216 9.20 15.61 3.86
N GLU A 217 9.69 16.79 3.49
CA GLU A 217 11.14 17.02 3.25
C GLU A 217 11.94 16.86 4.54
N ASN A 218 11.44 17.38 5.66
CA ASN A 218 12.08 17.34 6.98
C ASN A 218 11.85 16.02 7.74
N VAL A 219 11.27 15.01 7.10
CA VAL A 219 11.06 13.71 7.72
C VAL A 219 12.28 12.84 7.52
N ARG A 220 12.85 12.35 8.61
CA ARG A 220 13.82 11.24 8.56
C ARG A 220 13.11 10.02 7.96
N LYS A 221 13.56 9.58 6.79
CA LYS A 221 12.86 8.57 5.99
C LYS A 221 13.79 7.55 5.35
N LEU A 222 13.29 6.33 5.20
CA LEU A 222 13.94 5.23 4.49
C LEU A 222 12.94 4.49 3.61
N ASN A 223 13.40 4.01 2.46
CA ASN A 223 12.61 3.17 1.57
C ASN A 223 13.10 1.72 1.66
N ALA A 224 12.27 0.83 2.20
CA ALA A 224 12.62 -0.59 2.35
C ALA A 224 12.64 -1.34 1.00
N LYS A 225 12.05 -0.76 -0.06
CA LYS A 225 11.91 -1.37 -1.39
C LYS A 225 11.48 -2.83 -1.29
N GLY A 226 10.27 -3.06 -0.80
CA GLY A 226 9.74 -4.40 -0.65
C GLY A 226 8.39 -4.48 0.07
N ASN A 227 8.31 -5.38 1.03
CA ASN A 227 7.08 -5.70 1.75
C ASN A 227 7.25 -5.46 3.26
N PHE A 228 6.16 -5.59 4.02
CA PHE A 228 6.17 -5.38 5.47
C PHE A 228 7.19 -6.24 6.22
N GLN A 229 7.44 -7.48 5.78
CA GLN A 229 8.43 -8.35 6.42
C GLN A 229 9.85 -7.79 6.25
N LYS A 230 10.21 -7.34 5.04
CA LYS A 230 11.50 -6.71 4.76
C LYS A 230 11.65 -5.40 5.53
N ALA A 231 10.62 -4.56 5.52
CA ALA A 231 10.61 -3.30 6.25
C ALA A 231 10.75 -3.50 7.76
N LEU A 232 10.09 -4.52 8.31
CA LEU A 232 10.18 -4.86 9.73
C LEU A 232 11.60 -5.30 10.11
N LYS A 233 12.24 -6.14 9.30
CA LYS A 233 13.65 -6.52 9.53
C LYS A 233 14.58 -5.31 9.54
N VAL A 234 14.38 -4.37 8.63
CA VAL A 234 15.15 -3.11 8.60
C VAL A 234 14.90 -2.28 9.86
N ALA A 235 13.64 -2.13 10.27
CA ALA A 235 13.28 -1.41 11.49
C ALA A 235 13.93 -2.02 12.74
N GLN A 236 13.89 -3.35 12.86
CA GLN A 236 14.50 -4.08 13.98
C GLN A 236 16.02 -3.89 14.03
N ALA A 237 16.70 -4.04 12.89
CA ALA A 237 18.15 -3.82 12.80
C ALA A 237 18.55 -2.41 13.24
N LEU A 238 17.71 -1.39 12.96
CA LEU A 238 17.95 -0.01 13.39
C LEU A 238 17.75 0.19 14.89
N CYS A 239 16.81 -0.53 15.52
CA CYS A 239 16.66 -0.51 16.97
C CYS A 239 17.86 -1.15 17.70
N ASP A 240 18.48 -2.16 17.10
CA ASP A 240 19.55 -2.93 17.73
C ASP A 240 20.95 -2.28 17.62
N THR A 241 21.13 -1.26 16.77
CA THR A 241 22.47 -0.80 16.36
C THR A 241 22.85 0.64 16.76
N THR A 242 21.99 1.49 17.33
CA THR A 242 22.41 2.86 17.76
C THR A 242 21.38 3.54 18.69
N PRO A 243 21.79 4.30 19.74
CA PRO A 243 20.96 5.40 20.24
C PRO A 243 20.81 6.43 19.12
N LEU A 244 19.60 6.87 18.80
CA LEU A 244 19.36 7.70 17.61
C LEU A 244 19.83 9.14 17.88
N GLN A 245 21.10 9.41 17.56
CA GLN A 245 21.74 10.71 17.78
C GLN A 245 20.92 11.86 17.17
N HIS A 246 20.61 12.84 18.01
CA HIS A 246 19.93 14.07 17.65
C HIS A 246 20.86 14.96 16.81
N ASN A 247 20.33 15.54 15.73
CA ASN A 247 20.93 16.71 15.11
C ASN A 247 20.77 17.88 16.08
N ILE A 248 21.82 18.19 16.85
CA ILE A 248 21.92 19.43 17.62
C ILE A 248 22.10 20.58 16.60
N PRO A 249 21.27 21.64 16.64
CA PRO A 249 21.53 22.84 15.85
C PRO A 249 22.86 23.46 16.28
N VAL A 250 23.72 23.80 15.33
CA VAL A 250 24.93 24.57 15.59
C VAL A 250 24.49 25.97 16.03
N ASP A 251 24.55 26.23 17.34
CA ASP A 251 24.47 27.59 17.86
C ASP A 251 25.65 28.38 17.29
N HIS A 252 25.33 29.34 16.41
CA HIS A 252 26.25 30.42 16.07
C HIS A 252 26.44 31.29 17.33
N VAL A 253 27.53 31.05 18.04
CA VAL A 253 28.03 32.00 19.04
C VAL A 253 28.78 33.10 18.28
N SER A 254 28.26 34.31 18.49
CA SER A 254 28.72 35.65 18.10
C SER A 254 30.24 35.87 18.14
#